data_AF-A0A177AW62-F1
#
_entry.id   AF-A0A177AW62-F1
#
_cell.length_a   1.000
_cell.length_b   1.000
_cell.length_c   1.000
_cell.angle_alpha   90.00
_cell.angle_beta   90.00
_cell.angle_gamma   90.00
#
_symmetry.space_group_name_H-M   'P 1'
#
loop_
_entity.id
_entity.type
_entity.pdbx_description
1 polymer ?
#
loop_
_entity_poly.entity_id
_entity_poly.type
_entity_poly.pdbx_seq_one_letter_code
_entity_poly.pdbx_strand_id
1 'polypeptide(L)'
;MFSYLAAYCTRHTTEAYLPIIICCLLQYKVFEVPPWLNDLYVRCNAAYTLLICRSHMGQEIFHGSLSVMHAFSKTSIQYIRAAAAKLEIDQSIARHVIHTSSSLVTSNNVAIIESFTVATPDYISMVTTAGVLKCKKVHLLTIDTMQEIKSKIELSMLDYDALFNINEPSIDIDYIPYDIESNNISDIIIADSSSAITKAFEEVFIMEKKIYCFFIIIKTITKHTSLCAIPKCDRMELRRDINFLQISSSVDIYNVAKNLFLTKWNQYTQFCQYFIKQWICKSWYEGAVLHIPSINNSLVATNGVIKRQMTLREHIPLNQFFSVICKDILSIWSLDRKQYLQYSSNSKLETKE
;
A
#
# COMPACT_ATOMS: atom_id res chain seq x y z
N MET A 1 -12.78 12.65 7.63
CA MET A 1 -14.05 12.16 8.20
C MET A 1 -14.03 10.64 8.32
N PHE A 2 -13.82 9.86 7.26
CA PHE A 2 -13.96 8.39 7.35
C PHE A 2 -12.70 7.62 7.77
N SER A 3 -11.53 8.27 7.77
CA SER A 3 -10.33 7.83 8.48
C SER A 3 -10.48 7.81 10.01
N TYR A 4 -11.55 8.38 10.57
CA TYR A 4 -11.82 8.30 12.00
C TYR A 4 -12.26 6.90 12.47
N LEU A 5 -12.78 6.05 11.59
CA LEU A 5 -13.00 4.63 11.93
C LEU A 5 -11.67 3.88 12.12
N ALA A 6 -10.68 4.15 11.27
CA ALA A 6 -9.32 3.66 11.50
C ALA A 6 -8.72 4.24 12.80
N ALA A 7 -8.99 5.52 13.11
CA ALA A 7 -8.57 6.12 14.38
C ALA A 7 -9.21 5.42 15.59
N TYR A 8 -10.49 5.03 15.52
CA TYR A 8 -11.19 4.25 16.55
C TYR A 8 -10.42 2.97 16.94
N CYS A 9 -9.73 2.35 15.99
CA CYS A 9 -8.88 1.16 16.21
C CYS A 9 -7.45 1.49 16.67
N THR A 10 -7.12 2.75 16.98
CA THR A 10 -5.81 3.15 17.51
C THR A 10 -5.91 3.52 18.99
N ARG A 11 -4.91 3.10 19.78
CA ARG A 11 -4.70 3.51 21.19
C ARG A 11 -4.54 5.03 21.41
N HIS A 12 -4.56 5.82 20.34
CA HIS A 12 -4.33 7.27 20.35
C HIS A 12 -5.61 8.09 20.16
N THR A 13 -6.76 7.45 19.93
CA THR A 13 -8.06 8.14 19.97
C THR A 13 -8.47 8.36 21.43
N THR A 14 -8.33 9.60 21.89
CA THR A 14 -8.88 10.00 23.19
C THR A 14 -10.40 9.91 23.16
N GLU A 15 -11.02 9.58 24.30
CA GLU A 15 -12.47 9.44 24.45
C GLU A 15 -13.25 10.66 23.93
N ALA A 16 -12.65 11.86 24.03
CA ALA A 16 -13.19 13.12 23.53
C ALA A 16 -13.56 13.11 22.03
N TYR A 17 -12.92 12.27 21.21
CA TYR A 17 -13.27 12.15 19.79
C TYR A 17 -14.44 11.19 19.54
N LEU A 18 -14.70 10.21 20.42
CA LEU A 18 -15.70 9.16 20.19
C LEU A 18 -17.10 9.72 19.84
N PRO A 19 -17.66 10.72 20.54
CA PRO A 19 -18.98 11.27 20.19
C PRO A 19 -19.01 11.88 18.80
N ILE A 20 -17.96 12.62 18.42
CA ILE A 20 -17.86 13.25 17.09
C ILE A 20 -17.79 12.17 16.01
N ILE A 21 -16.99 11.12 16.22
CA ILE A 21 -16.86 10.01 15.28
C ILE A 21 -18.19 9.27 15.11
N ILE A 22 -18.88 8.97 16.22
CA ILE A 22 -20.20 8.32 16.21
C ILE A 22 -21.23 9.18 15.47
N CYS A 23 -21.32 10.48 15.76
CA CYS A 23 -22.20 11.39 15.03
C CYS A 23 -21.88 11.46 13.52
N CYS A 24 -20.59 11.46 13.15
CA CYS A 24 -20.16 11.44 11.75
C CYS A 24 -20.57 10.14 11.02
N LEU A 25 -20.62 9.00 11.71
CA LEU A 25 -21.03 7.72 11.15
C LEU A 25 -22.56 7.59 11.07
N LEU A 26 -23.29 8.07 12.08
CA LEU A 26 -24.75 8.01 12.13
C LEU A 26 -25.44 8.87 11.05
N GLN A 27 -24.85 10.00 10.65
CA GLN A 27 -25.41 10.90 9.64
C GLN A 27 -24.96 10.60 8.20
N TYR A 28 -24.18 9.54 7.99
CA TYR A 28 -23.36 9.39 6.80
C TYR A 28 -24.13 9.17 5.48
N LYS A 29 -25.40 8.72 5.50
CA LYS A 29 -26.09 8.26 4.28
C LYS A 29 -27.45 8.92 4.04
N VAL A 30 -27.47 9.80 3.05
CA VAL A 30 -28.62 10.06 2.19
C VAL A 30 -28.16 9.79 0.76
N PHE A 31 -28.85 8.90 0.05
CA PHE A 31 -28.61 8.67 -1.38
C PHE A 31 -29.67 9.43 -2.17
N GLU A 32 -29.25 10.43 -2.93
CA GLU A 32 -30.12 11.09 -3.91
C GLU A 32 -30.22 10.21 -5.17
N VAL A 33 -31.44 9.90 -5.59
CA VAL A 33 -31.70 9.20 -6.86
C VAL A 33 -31.71 10.24 -7.98
N PRO A 34 -30.88 10.11 -9.03
CA PRO A 34 -30.88 11.08 -10.12
C PRO A 34 -32.25 11.16 -10.82
N PRO A 35 -32.70 12.36 -11.27
CA PRO A 35 -34.05 12.53 -11.81
C PRO A 35 -34.38 11.63 -13.03
N TRP A 36 -33.38 11.27 -13.82
CA TRP A 36 -33.53 10.38 -14.99
C TRP A 36 -33.66 8.89 -14.63
N LEU A 37 -33.51 8.51 -13.36
CA LEU A 37 -33.70 7.15 -12.85
C LEU A 37 -35.06 6.94 -12.16
N ASN A 38 -35.94 7.94 -12.19
CA ASN A 38 -37.21 7.92 -11.45
C ASN A 38 -38.14 6.76 -11.89
N ASP A 39 -38.20 6.45 -13.19
CA ASP A 39 -39.00 5.34 -13.73
C ASP A 39 -38.53 3.96 -13.26
N LEU A 40 -37.23 3.83 -12.93
CA LEU A 40 -36.65 2.63 -12.33
C LEU A 40 -36.94 2.61 -10.82
N TYR A 41 -36.81 3.75 -10.13
CA TYR A 41 -37.11 3.87 -8.71
C TYR A 41 -38.58 3.54 -8.38
N VAL A 42 -39.54 4.01 -9.18
CA VAL A 42 -40.97 3.69 -9.05
C VAL A 42 -41.25 2.17 -9.18
N ARG A 43 -40.37 1.42 -9.85
CA ARG A 43 -40.46 -0.05 -9.99
C ARG A 43 -39.69 -0.81 -8.91
N CYS A 44 -38.81 -0.15 -8.16
CA CYS A 44 -38.09 -0.76 -7.06
C CYS A 44 -38.98 -0.81 -5.80
N ASN A 45 -38.96 -1.94 -5.09
CA ASN A 45 -39.62 -2.02 -3.78
C ASN A 45 -38.92 -1.05 -2.81
N ALA A 46 -39.65 -0.07 -2.28
CA ALA A 46 -39.11 0.94 -1.37
C ALA A 46 -38.42 0.34 -0.14
N ALA A 47 -38.88 -0.82 0.37
CA ALA A 47 -38.24 -1.53 1.47
C ALA A 47 -36.85 -2.08 1.07
N TYR A 48 -36.70 -2.57 -0.15
CA TYR A 48 -35.43 -3.07 -0.68
C TYR A 48 -34.42 -1.93 -0.89
N THR A 49 -34.87 -0.79 -1.43
CA THR A 49 -34.02 0.39 -1.60
C THR A 49 -33.54 0.95 -0.25
N LEU A 50 -34.43 1.05 0.74
CA LEU A 50 -34.06 1.45 2.12
C LEU A 50 -33.07 0.48 2.77
N LEU A 51 -33.22 -0.83 2.55
CA LEU A 51 -32.31 -1.85 3.08
C LEU A 51 -30.89 -1.71 2.48
N ILE A 52 -30.78 -1.64 1.15
CA ILE A 52 -29.48 -1.43 0.47
C ILE A 52 -28.84 -0.13 0.93
N CYS A 53 -29.61 0.97 0.95
CA CYS A 53 -29.08 2.27 1.36
C CYS A 53 -28.54 2.23 2.79
N ARG A 54 -29.14 1.51 3.73
CA ARG A 54 -28.63 1.39 5.10
C ARG A 54 -27.35 0.53 5.18
N SER A 55 -27.32 -0.63 4.53
CA SER A 55 -26.19 -1.56 4.64
C SER A 55 -24.95 -1.15 3.82
N HIS A 56 -25.12 -0.65 2.58
CA HIS A 56 -24.06 -0.13 1.70
C HIS A 56 -22.79 -1.02 1.64
N MET A 57 -21.58 -0.57 2.03
CA MET A 57 -21.26 0.62 2.84
C MET A 57 -21.04 1.94 2.06
N GLY A 58 -21.03 1.95 0.73
CA GLY A 58 -20.59 3.09 -0.10
C GLY A 58 -19.13 2.89 -0.53
N GLN A 59 -18.92 2.61 -1.82
CA GLN A 59 -17.61 2.24 -2.36
C GLN A 59 -16.58 3.36 -2.14
N GLU A 60 -15.34 2.99 -1.84
CA GLU A 60 -14.16 3.84 -1.61
C GLU A 60 -14.20 4.80 -0.40
N ILE A 61 -15.37 5.25 0.05
CA ILE A 61 -15.47 6.29 1.10
C ILE A 61 -14.87 5.80 2.44
N PHE A 62 -14.99 4.50 2.74
CA PHE A 62 -14.33 3.87 3.89
C PHE A 62 -13.04 3.11 3.54
N HIS A 63 -12.41 3.34 2.37
CA HIS A 63 -11.27 2.54 1.90
C HIS A 63 -10.18 2.34 2.96
N GLY A 64 -9.76 3.40 3.66
CA GLY A 64 -8.73 3.29 4.70
C GLY A 64 -9.17 2.42 5.88
N SER A 65 -10.40 2.61 6.36
CA SER A 65 -10.97 1.86 7.49
C SER A 65 -11.25 0.40 7.13
N LEU A 66 -11.70 0.13 5.90
CA LEU A 66 -11.88 -1.23 5.39
C LEU A 66 -10.54 -1.95 5.21
N SER A 67 -9.49 -1.28 4.72
CA SER A 67 -8.13 -1.84 4.67
C SER A 67 -7.58 -2.17 6.06
N VAL A 68 -7.88 -1.34 7.08
CA VAL A 68 -7.51 -1.62 8.48
C VAL A 68 -8.29 -2.82 9.03
N MET A 69 -9.60 -2.90 8.81
CA MET A 69 -10.40 -4.07 9.21
C MET A 69 -9.92 -5.34 8.51
N HIS A 70 -9.65 -5.30 7.20
CA HIS A 70 -9.05 -6.42 6.48
C HIS A 70 -7.71 -6.84 7.06
N ALA A 71 -6.83 -5.89 7.43
CA ALA A 71 -5.55 -6.19 8.07
C ALA A 71 -5.72 -6.88 9.44
N PHE A 72 -6.70 -6.46 10.25
CA PHE A 72 -7.04 -7.14 11.50
C PHE A 72 -7.56 -8.56 11.25
N SER A 73 -8.62 -8.73 10.45
CA SER A 73 -9.20 -10.05 10.14
C SER A 73 -8.15 -11.03 9.57
N LYS A 74 -7.30 -10.56 8.65
CA LYS A 74 -6.20 -11.35 8.09
C LYS A 74 -5.12 -11.69 9.13
N THR A 75 -4.87 -10.84 10.12
CA THR A 75 -3.93 -11.15 11.22
C THR A 75 -4.50 -12.23 12.15
N SER A 76 -5.81 -12.17 12.45
CA SER A 76 -6.51 -13.25 13.16
C SER A 76 -6.48 -14.58 12.38
N ILE A 77 -6.73 -14.55 11.06
CA ILE A 77 -6.63 -15.74 10.20
C ILE A 77 -5.22 -16.33 10.21
N GLN A 78 -4.17 -15.51 10.09
CA GLN A 78 -2.78 -15.98 10.18
C GLN A 78 -2.46 -16.61 11.54
N TYR A 79 -2.98 -16.04 12.63
CA TYR A 79 -2.79 -16.59 13.97
C TYR A 79 -3.47 -17.96 14.11
N ILE A 80 -4.73 -18.07 13.68
CA ILE A 80 -5.49 -19.33 13.68
C ILE A 80 -4.78 -20.40 12.84
N ARG A 81 -4.32 -20.07 11.63
CA ARG A 81 -3.56 -20.99 10.77
C ARG A 81 -2.23 -21.40 11.39
N ALA A 82 -1.49 -20.47 12.00
CA ALA A 82 -0.23 -20.77 12.69
C ALA A 82 -0.44 -21.63 13.96
N ALA A 83 -1.62 -21.57 14.59
CA ALA A 83 -2.01 -22.46 15.67
C ALA A 83 -2.43 -23.85 15.14
N ALA A 84 -3.28 -23.92 14.11
CA ALA A 84 -3.72 -25.16 13.48
C ALA A 84 -2.54 -25.98 12.92
N ALA A 85 -1.61 -25.34 12.22
CA ALA A 85 -0.41 -26.00 11.72
C ALA A 85 0.46 -26.62 12.83
N LYS A 86 0.45 -26.07 14.06
CA LYS A 86 1.15 -26.66 15.22
C LYS A 86 0.41 -27.85 15.83
N LEU A 87 -0.87 -28.03 15.54
CA LEU A 87 -1.68 -29.16 16.00
C LEU A 87 -1.63 -30.35 15.03
N GLU A 88 -1.56 -30.08 13.72
CA GLU A 88 -1.50 -31.11 12.67
C GLU A 88 -0.10 -31.72 12.49
N ILE A 89 0.97 -30.95 12.75
CA ILE A 89 2.35 -31.44 12.64
C ILE A 89 2.71 -32.25 13.90
N ASP A 90 3.22 -33.47 13.70
CA ASP A 90 3.76 -34.33 14.76
C ASP A 90 4.71 -33.53 15.68
N GLN A 91 4.50 -33.59 17.00
CA GLN A 91 5.25 -32.80 17.98
C GLN A 91 6.78 -33.03 17.93
N SER A 92 7.23 -34.18 17.42
CA SER A 92 8.66 -34.46 17.18
C SER A 92 9.23 -33.62 16.03
N ILE A 93 8.44 -33.37 14.99
CA ILE A 93 8.82 -32.58 13.81
C ILE A 93 8.52 -31.09 14.03
N ALA A 94 7.45 -30.74 14.76
CA ALA A 94 6.96 -29.37 14.94
C ALA A 94 8.02 -28.40 15.49
N ARG A 95 8.97 -28.88 16.31
CA ARG A 95 10.10 -28.10 16.84
C ARG A 95 11.09 -27.64 15.76
N HIS A 96 11.08 -28.30 14.62
CA HIS A 96 11.96 -28.03 13.48
C HIS A 96 11.26 -27.25 12.36
N VAL A 97 9.95 -27.01 12.43
CA VAL A 97 9.21 -26.29 11.37
C VAL A 97 9.06 -24.82 11.72
N ILE A 98 9.75 -23.97 10.96
CA ILE A 98 9.57 -22.52 11.00
C ILE A 98 8.48 -22.16 9.98
N HIS A 99 7.27 -21.89 10.47
CA HIS A 99 6.21 -21.28 9.67
C HIS A 99 6.42 -19.76 9.61
N THR A 100 6.45 -19.19 8.41
CA THR A 100 6.39 -17.75 8.18
C THR A 100 5.20 -17.43 7.27
N SER A 101 4.40 -16.43 7.63
CA SER A 101 3.27 -16.01 6.83
C SER A 101 3.34 -14.49 6.62
N SER A 102 3.39 -14.09 5.36
CA SER A 102 3.39 -12.69 4.93
C SER A 102 2.11 -12.38 4.17
N SER A 103 1.75 -11.10 4.05
CA SER A 103 0.49 -10.71 3.43
C SER A 103 0.56 -9.33 2.80
N LEU A 104 -0.11 -9.17 1.66
CA LEU A 104 -0.40 -7.88 1.05
C LEU A 104 -1.92 -7.65 1.08
N VAL A 105 -2.35 -6.53 1.67
CA VAL A 105 -3.76 -6.19 1.86
C VAL A 105 -4.07 -4.87 1.16
N THR A 106 -5.14 -4.85 0.37
CA THR A 106 -5.82 -3.62 -0.08
C THR A 106 -7.23 -3.58 0.50
N SER A 107 -8.02 -2.55 0.18
CA SER A 107 -9.43 -2.43 0.60
C SER A 107 -10.34 -3.55 0.11
N ASN A 108 -9.95 -4.29 -0.93
CA ASN A 108 -10.77 -5.28 -1.60
C ASN A 108 -10.03 -6.55 -2.04
N ASN A 109 -8.70 -6.58 -1.97
CA ASN A 109 -7.88 -7.74 -2.31
C ASN A 109 -6.98 -8.11 -1.13
N VAL A 110 -6.79 -9.40 -0.92
CA VAL A 110 -5.86 -9.95 0.06
C VAL A 110 -5.04 -11.04 -0.63
N ALA A 111 -3.71 -10.94 -0.53
CA ALA A 111 -2.80 -12.01 -0.88
C ALA A 111 -2.09 -12.45 0.41
N ILE A 112 -2.13 -13.75 0.72
CA ILE A 112 -1.38 -14.35 1.82
C ILE A 112 -0.34 -15.29 1.21
N ILE A 113 0.90 -15.18 1.66
CA ILE A 113 2.02 -16.04 1.23
C ILE A 113 2.54 -16.73 2.48
N GLU A 114 2.25 -18.03 2.57
CA GLU A 114 2.70 -18.92 3.64
C GLU A 114 3.92 -19.72 3.17
N SER A 115 4.91 -19.90 4.05
CA SER A 115 6.02 -20.79 3.80
C SER A 115 6.44 -21.54 5.07
N PHE A 116 6.75 -22.81 4.90
CA PHE A 116 7.17 -23.72 5.97
C PHE A 116 8.61 -24.16 5.68
N THR A 117 9.53 -23.82 6.58
CA THR A 117 10.94 -24.18 6.48
C THR A 117 11.29 -25.22 7.53
N VAL A 118 11.72 -26.41 7.13
CA VAL A 118 12.15 -27.47 8.04
C VAL A 118 13.65 -27.31 8.34
N ALA A 119 13.98 -26.86 9.54
CA ALA A 119 15.34 -26.75 10.04
C ALA A 119 15.86 -28.13 10.51
N THR A 120 16.55 -28.85 9.61
CA THR A 120 17.25 -30.08 10.00
C THR A 120 18.38 -29.77 10.99
N PRO A 121 18.72 -30.68 11.94
CA PRO A 121 19.74 -30.42 12.95
C PRO A 121 21.11 -30.00 12.38
N ASP A 122 21.52 -30.59 11.27
CA ASP A 122 22.78 -30.26 10.58
C ASP A 122 22.82 -28.80 10.09
N TYR A 123 21.65 -28.22 9.77
CA TYR A 123 21.54 -26.85 9.26
C TYR A 123 21.74 -25.80 10.36
N ILE A 124 21.34 -26.11 11.61
CA ILE A 124 21.44 -25.20 12.75
C ILE A 124 22.91 -24.92 13.11
N SER A 125 23.80 -25.91 12.95
CA SER A 125 25.24 -25.74 13.21
C SER A 125 25.95 -24.80 12.23
N MET A 126 25.44 -24.67 11.00
CA MET A 126 26.02 -23.79 9.98
C MET A 126 25.62 -22.33 10.14
N VAL A 127 24.47 -22.02 10.77
CA VAL A 127 23.97 -20.64 10.92
C VAL A 127 24.71 -19.85 12.01
N THR A 128 25.31 -20.55 12.99
CA THR A 128 26.09 -19.93 14.08
C THR A 128 27.55 -19.62 13.71
N THR A 129 28.02 -19.95 12.50
CA THR A 129 29.37 -19.61 12.02
C THR A 129 29.32 -18.68 10.81
N ALA A 130 30.18 -17.66 10.83
CA ALA A 130 30.04 -16.47 10.00
C ALA A 130 30.24 -16.70 8.49
N GLY A 131 29.46 -15.94 7.69
CA GLY A 131 29.91 -15.43 6.39
C GLY A 131 29.92 -16.41 5.20
N VAL A 132 28.83 -16.38 4.42
CA VAL A 132 28.76 -16.84 3.01
C VAL A 132 29.17 -18.31 2.77
N LEU A 133 28.17 -19.21 2.80
CA LEU A 133 28.32 -20.60 2.37
C LEU A 133 27.39 -20.93 1.19
N LYS A 134 27.99 -21.31 0.05
CA LYS A 134 27.28 -21.96 -1.06
C LYS A 134 26.89 -23.38 -0.61
N CYS A 135 25.60 -23.64 -0.41
CA CYS A 135 25.15 -24.97 -0.04
C CYS A 135 25.38 -25.98 -1.18
N LYS A 136 26.09 -27.08 -0.89
CA LYS A 136 26.38 -28.16 -1.85
C LYS A 136 26.14 -29.56 -1.25
N LYS A 137 25.03 -29.72 -0.53
CA LYS A 137 24.32 -30.99 -0.30
C LYS A 137 23.01 -30.71 0.43
N VAL A 138 21.89 -30.95 -0.24
CA VAL A 138 20.59 -31.10 0.43
C VAL A 138 20.47 -32.59 0.74
N HIS A 139 20.46 -32.96 2.02
CA HIS A 139 19.91 -34.25 2.40
C HIS A 139 18.40 -34.18 2.15
N LEU A 140 17.91 -34.93 1.17
CA LEU A 140 16.49 -34.96 0.85
C LEU A 140 15.72 -35.44 2.08
N LEU A 141 14.82 -34.59 2.58
CA LEU A 141 13.51 -35.09 2.99
C LEU A 141 12.99 -35.93 1.83
N THR A 142 12.68 -37.20 2.10
CA THR A 142 12.11 -38.10 1.10
C THR A 142 10.94 -37.41 0.41
N ILE A 143 10.90 -37.50 -0.93
CA ILE A 143 9.90 -36.81 -1.75
C ILE A 143 8.49 -37.11 -1.23
N ASP A 144 8.28 -38.35 -0.79
CA ASP A 144 7.06 -38.85 -0.17
C ASP A 144 6.64 -38.05 1.07
N THR A 145 7.58 -37.69 1.95
CA THR A 145 7.31 -36.89 3.17
C THR A 145 6.97 -35.44 2.82
N MET A 146 7.61 -34.87 1.80
CA MET A 146 7.22 -33.53 1.30
C MET A 146 5.85 -33.56 0.61
N GLN A 147 5.53 -34.65 -0.10
CA GLN A 147 4.21 -34.86 -0.71
C GLN A 147 3.12 -35.09 0.33
N GLU A 148 3.40 -35.80 1.42
CA GLU A 148 2.46 -36.03 2.52
C GLU A 148 2.17 -34.76 3.32
N ILE A 149 3.19 -33.96 3.65
CA ILE A 149 3.00 -32.64 4.27
C ILE A 149 2.19 -31.73 3.33
N LYS A 150 2.53 -31.74 2.03
CA LYS A 150 1.81 -30.94 1.04
C LYS A 150 0.34 -31.36 0.89
N SER A 151 0.03 -32.66 0.82
CA SER A 151 -1.34 -33.13 0.64
C SER A 151 -2.21 -32.88 1.87
N LYS A 152 -1.66 -32.97 3.09
CA LYS A 152 -2.34 -32.59 4.33
C LYS A 152 -2.69 -31.10 4.36
N ILE A 153 -1.75 -30.24 3.95
CA ILE A 153 -2.00 -28.79 3.83
C ILE A 153 -3.05 -28.49 2.74
N GLU A 154 -2.96 -29.13 1.57
CA GLU A 154 -3.93 -28.93 0.47
C GLU A 154 -5.35 -29.39 0.84
N LEU A 155 -5.50 -30.46 1.63
CA LEU A 155 -6.79 -30.90 2.19
C LEU A 155 -7.37 -29.85 3.16
N SER A 156 -6.57 -29.38 4.12
CA SER A 156 -6.95 -28.36 5.11
C SER A 156 -7.43 -27.05 4.43
N MET A 157 -6.84 -26.68 3.29
CA MET A 157 -7.29 -25.53 2.49
C MET A 157 -8.66 -25.74 1.81
N LEU A 158 -8.94 -26.95 1.29
CA LEU A 158 -10.22 -27.26 0.64
C LEU A 158 -11.37 -27.31 1.64
N ASP A 159 -11.13 -27.85 2.84
CA ASP A 159 -12.13 -27.86 3.93
C ASP A 159 -12.44 -26.44 4.43
N TYR A 160 -11.45 -25.53 4.40
CA TYR A 160 -11.62 -24.11 4.73
C TYR A 160 -12.48 -23.36 3.69
N ASP A 161 -12.25 -23.60 2.39
CA ASP A 161 -13.07 -23.00 1.32
C ASP A 161 -14.51 -23.56 1.30
N ALA A 162 -14.71 -24.78 1.81
CA ALA A 162 -16.04 -25.35 2.02
C ALA A 162 -16.79 -24.66 3.19
N LEU A 163 -16.11 -24.35 4.30
CA LEU A 163 -16.69 -23.65 5.45
C LEU A 163 -17.20 -22.24 5.09
N PHE A 164 -16.53 -21.53 4.18
CA PHE A 164 -16.96 -20.19 3.71
C PHE A 164 -18.09 -20.22 2.66
N ASN A 165 -18.49 -21.39 2.15
CA ASN A 165 -19.62 -21.55 1.23
C ASN A 165 -20.95 -21.90 1.93
N ILE A 166 -20.99 -21.90 3.26
CA ILE A 166 -22.20 -22.19 4.03
C ILE A 166 -22.94 -20.89 4.34
N ASN A 167 -24.21 -20.80 3.92
CA ASN A 167 -25.10 -19.70 4.32
C ASN A 167 -25.20 -19.65 5.85
N GLU A 168 -24.93 -18.47 6.43
CA GLU A 168 -24.83 -18.27 7.88
C GLU A 168 -26.04 -18.75 8.68
N PRO A 169 -25.78 -19.28 9.88
CA PRO A 169 -26.46 -18.80 11.08
C PRO A 169 -25.48 -18.04 11.99
N SER A 170 -25.96 -16.93 12.55
CA SER A 170 -25.21 -16.04 13.43
C SER A 170 -24.68 -16.75 14.69
N ILE A 171 -23.39 -16.57 14.98
CA ILE A 171 -22.76 -16.98 16.24
C ILE A 171 -22.47 -15.71 17.05
N ASP A 172 -23.05 -15.60 18.25
CA ASP A 172 -22.64 -14.62 19.25
C ASP A 172 -21.23 -14.98 19.75
N ILE A 173 -20.32 -14.00 19.75
CA ILE A 173 -18.95 -14.15 20.27
C ILE A 173 -18.80 -13.19 21.45
N ASP A 174 -18.74 -13.78 22.65
CA ASP A 174 -18.49 -13.05 23.89
C ASP A 174 -17.11 -12.37 23.90
N TYR A 175 -17.06 -11.22 24.58
CA TYR A 175 -15.95 -10.28 24.56
C TYR A 175 -14.73 -10.76 25.35
N ILE A 176 -13.63 -11.08 24.67
CA ILE A 176 -12.32 -11.36 25.29
C ILE A 176 -11.45 -10.09 25.19
N PRO A 177 -10.97 -9.51 26.30
CA PRO A 177 -10.11 -8.33 26.26
C PRO A 177 -8.71 -8.69 25.70
N TYR A 178 -8.24 -7.90 24.76
CA TYR A 178 -6.93 -8.07 24.10
C TYR A 178 -5.94 -7.00 24.57
N ASP A 179 -4.80 -7.42 25.10
CA ASP A 179 -3.57 -6.63 25.06
C ASP A 179 -2.93 -6.81 23.67
N ILE A 180 -2.80 -5.71 22.93
CA ILE A 180 -2.20 -5.68 21.58
C ILE A 180 -0.82 -5.03 21.67
N GLU A 181 0.24 -5.83 21.58
CA GLU A 181 1.57 -5.31 21.31
C GLU A 181 1.61 -4.68 19.91
N SER A 182 2.11 -3.44 19.82
CA SER A 182 1.91 -2.57 18.67
C SER A 182 2.86 -2.91 17.51
N ASN A 183 2.32 -3.43 16.40
CA ASN A 183 3.00 -3.41 15.12
C ASN A 183 2.93 -2.01 14.49
N ASN A 184 4.06 -1.30 14.52
CA ASN A 184 4.17 0.07 14.02
C ASN A 184 3.96 0.16 12.49
N ILE A 185 2.88 0.82 12.07
CA ILE A 185 2.68 1.27 10.68
C ILE A 185 3.12 2.75 10.51
N SER A 186 3.58 3.39 11.59
CA SER A 186 3.95 4.81 11.68
C SER A 186 5.31 5.19 11.09
N ASP A 187 6.19 4.22 10.82
CA ASP A 187 7.63 4.48 10.92
C ASP A 187 8.25 4.99 9.61
N ILE A 188 7.52 4.94 8.49
CA ILE A 188 8.02 5.26 7.16
C ILE A 188 7.08 6.23 6.41
N ILE A 189 7.61 7.37 5.95
CA ILE A 189 6.88 8.33 5.10
C ILE A 189 7.45 8.38 3.68
N ILE A 190 6.58 8.54 2.68
CA ILE A 190 6.96 9.00 1.34
C ILE A 190 6.55 10.47 1.19
N ALA A 191 7.53 11.37 1.07
CA ALA A 191 7.24 12.81 1.02
C ALA A 191 8.17 13.59 0.08
N ASP A 192 7.78 14.84 -0.18
CA ASP A 192 8.58 15.83 -0.89
C ASP A 192 9.87 16.16 -0.10
N SER A 193 10.87 16.69 -0.81
CA SER A 193 12.11 17.18 -0.21
C SER A 193 11.97 18.54 0.51
N SER A 194 10.77 18.90 0.95
CA SER A 194 10.51 20.12 1.74
C SER A 194 11.02 19.95 3.17
N SER A 195 11.85 20.88 3.63
CA SER A 195 12.35 20.94 5.01
C SER A 195 11.23 21.18 6.02
N ALA A 196 10.24 22.01 5.69
CA ALA A 196 9.08 22.28 6.54
C ALA A 196 8.24 21.02 6.77
N ILE A 197 8.03 20.21 5.71
CA ILE A 197 7.35 18.91 5.85
C ILE A 197 8.20 17.96 6.69
N THR A 198 9.52 17.89 6.46
CA THR A 198 10.40 17.03 7.29
C THR A 198 10.28 17.36 8.77
N LYS A 199 10.45 18.64 9.15
CA LYS A 199 10.36 19.09 10.55
C LYS A 199 8.99 18.84 11.16
N ALA A 200 7.90 19.20 10.48
CA ALA A 200 6.55 19.00 10.98
C ALA A 200 6.21 17.51 11.22
N PHE A 201 6.81 16.60 10.43
CA PHE A 201 6.68 15.16 10.69
C PHE A 201 7.59 14.67 11.81
N GLU A 202 8.83 15.15 11.91
CA GLU A 202 9.76 14.84 13.02
C GLU A 202 9.26 15.37 14.39
N GLU A 203 8.50 16.47 14.40
CA GLU A 203 7.90 17.06 15.61
C GLU A 203 6.64 16.31 16.09
N VAL A 204 5.91 15.62 15.19
CA VAL A 204 4.61 15.00 15.49
C VAL A 204 4.68 13.47 15.53
N PHE A 205 5.61 12.85 14.79
CA PHE A 205 5.69 11.40 14.63
C PHE A 205 7.12 10.90 14.91
N ILE A 206 7.21 9.78 15.63
CA ILE A 206 8.47 9.04 15.76
C ILE A 206 8.75 8.39 14.40
N MET A 207 9.66 8.99 13.65
CA MET A 207 9.98 8.63 12.28
C MET A 207 11.27 7.82 12.20
N GLU A 208 11.19 6.55 11.81
CA GLU A 208 12.39 5.73 11.55
C GLU A 208 13.01 6.12 10.20
N LYS A 209 12.19 6.29 9.14
CA LYS A 209 12.72 6.48 7.78
C LYS A 209 11.89 7.39 6.89
N LYS A 210 12.54 8.41 6.34
CA LYS A 210 11.97 9.24 5.26
C LYS A 210 12.41 8.75 3.88
N ILE A 211 11.44 8.44 3.03
CA ILE A 211 11.59 8.17 1.60
C ILE A 211 11.19 9.41 0.81
N TYR A 212 12.01 9.77 -0.17
CA TYR A 212 11.76 10.93 -1.01
C TYR A 212 11.11 10.49 -2.32
N CYS A 213 9.99 11.12 -2.68
CA CYS A 213 9.25 10.80 -3.89
C CYS A 213 10.11 10.95 -5.16
N PHE A 214 10.39 9.84 -5.85
CA PHE A 214 11.31 9.82 -7.00
C PHE A 214 10.84 10.71 -8.15
N PHE A 215 9.53 10.84 -8.38
CA PHE A 215 8.99 11.74 -9.40
C PHE A 215 9.45 13.20 -9.21
N ILE A 216 9.54 13.65 -7.96
CA ILE A 216 9.93 15.03 -7.64
C ILE A 216 11.44 15.20 -7.77
N ILE A 217 12.20 14.17 -7.38
CA ILE A 217 13.65 14.11 -7.58
C ILE A 217 13.99 14.21 -9.07
N ILE A 218 13.42 13.34 -9.92
CA ILE A 218 13.75 13.32 -11.35
C ILE A 218 13.33 14.61 -12.06
N LYS A 219 12.20 15.22 -11.64
CA LYS A 219 11.77 16.54 -12.14
C LYS A 219 12.75 17.66 -11.74
N THR A 220 13.20 17.66 -10.49
CA THR A 220 14.15 18.67 -9.96
C THR A 220 15.53 18.53 -10.61
N ILE A 221 16.02 17.29 -10.77
CA ILE A 221 17.24 16.98 -11.50
C ILE A 221 17.13 17.40 -12.96
N THR A 222 16.02 17.07 -13.66
CA THR A 222 15.83 17.48 -15.06
C THR A 222 15.90 19.00 -15.23
N LYS A 223 15.35 19.78 -14.28
CA LYS A 223 15.50 21.25 -14.29
C LYS A 223 16.97 21.68 -14.07
N HIS A 224 17.70 21.00 -13.18
CA HIS A 224 19.10 21.32 -12.90
C HIS A 224 20.06 20.94 -14.04
N THR A 225 19.82 19.86 -14.78
CA THR A 225 20.68 19.48 -15.91
C THR A 225 20.63 20.49 -17.06
N SER A 226 19.51 21.20 -17.25
CA SER A 226 19.45 22.37 -18.15
C SER A 226 20.24 23.59 -17.64
N LEU A 227 20.41 23.76 -16.33
CA LEU A 227 21.21 24.85 -15.76
C LEU A 227 22.72 24.57 -15.87
N CYS A 228 23.14 23.31 -15.74
CA CYS A 228 24.53 22.87 -15.93
C CYS A 228 24.96 22.76 -17.41
N ALA A 229 24.21 23.36 -18.35
CA ALA A 229 24.49 23.34 -19.79
C ALA A 229 24.72 21.95 -20.43
N ILE A 230 24.17 20.87 -19.83
CA ILE A 230 24.40 19.50 -20.32
C ILE A 230 23.73 19.31 -21.70
N PRO A 231 24.42 18.73 -22.70
CA PRO A 231 23.87 18.43 -24.03
C PRO A 231 22.54 17.67 -23.98
N LYS A 232 21.68 17.86 -25.00
CA LYS A 232 20.34 17.26 -25.03
C LYS A 232 20.39 15.72 -25.12
N CYS A 233 21.36 15.17 -25.85
CA CYS A 233 21.63 13.74 -25.92
C CYS A 233 21.96 13.18 -24.53
N ASP A 234 23.01 13.70 -23.90
CA ASP A 234 23.50 13.30 -22.59
C ASP A 234 22.43 13.44 -21.51
N ARG A 235 21.58 14.48 -21.54
CA ARG A 235 20.45 14.63 -20.60
C ARG A 235 19.45 13.47 -20.66
N MET A 236 19.27 12.82 -21.80
CA MET A 236 18.39 11.64 -21.91
C MET A 236 19.06 10.40 -21.33
N GLU A 237 20.35 10.21 -21.59
CA GLU A 237 21.11 9.07 -21.09
C GLU A 237 21.36 9.17 -19.58
N LEU A 238 21.79 10.34 -19.08
CA LEU A 238 21.92 10.64 -17.66
C LEU A 238 20.61 10.41 -16.91
N ARG A 239 19.46 10.77 -17.50
CA ARG A 239 18.14 10.46 -16.93
C ARG A 239 17.86 8.96 -16.90
N ARG A 240 18.25 8.21 -17.94
CA ARG A 240 18.13 6.75 -17.99
C ARG A 240 18.97 6.09 -16.89
N ASP A 241 20.20 6.56 -16.68
CA ASP A 241 21.09 6.04 -15.65
C ASP A 241 20.58 6.36 -14.23
N ILE A 242 19.95 7.52 -14.00
CA ILE A 242 19.29 7.81 -12.72
C ILE A 242 18.09 6.90 -12.48
N ASN A 243 17.32 6.54 -13.52
CA ASN A 243 16.27 5.52 -13.38
C ASN A 243 16.87 4.15 -13.03
N PHE A 244 18.04 3.79 -13.59
CA PHE A 244 18.76 2.57 -13.19
C PHE A 244 19.22 2.61 -11.72
N LEU A 245 19.67 3.76 -11.21
CA LEU A 245 19.95 3.92 -9.78
C LEU A 245 18.68 3.72 -8.93
N GLN A 246 17.53 4.26 -9.36
CA GLN A 246 16.27 4.16 -8.62
C GLN A 246 15.79 2.71 -8.47
N ILE A 247 15.92 1.86 -9.48
CA ILE A 247 15.51 0.45 -9.39
C ILE A 247 16.50 -0.47 -8.65
N SER A 248 17.55 0.09 -8.03
CA SER A 248 18.50 -0.70 -7.23
C SER A 248 17.77 -1.41 -6.08
N SER A 249 17.83 -2.74 -6.03
CA SER A 249 17.07 -3.56 -5.07
C SER A 249 17.72 -3.68 -3.68
N SER A 250 18.98 -3.26 -3.51
CA SER A 250 19.66 -3.21 -2.22
C SER A 250 20.59 -2.01 -2.09
N VAL A 251 21.00 -1.71 -0.85
CA VAL A 251 21.97 -0.67 -0.51
C VAL A 251 23.32 -0.91 -1.22
N ASP A 252 23.76 -2.16 -1.31
CA ASP A 252 25.04 -2.52 -1.93
C ASP A 252 25.02 -2.32 -3.44
N ILE A 253 23.95 -2.78 -4.10
CA ILE A 253 23.74 -2.56 -5.54
C ILE A 253 23.66 -1.06 -5.83
N TYR A 254 22.92 -0.31 -5.00
CA TYR A 254 22.85 1.16 -5.11
C TYR A 254 24.23 1.81 -4.96
N ASN A 255 25.04 1.38 -4.00
CA ASN A 255 26.38 1.93 -3.77
C ASN A 255 27.35 1.65 -4.94
N VAL A 256 27.34 0.44 -5.50
CA VAL A 256 28.14 0.10 -6.70
C VAL A 256 27.66 0.91 -7.90
N ALA A 257 26.35 0.90 -8.18
CA ALA A 257 25.78 1.62 -9.31
C ALA A 257 26.00 3.15 -9.22
N LYS A 258 25.90 3.73 -8.01
CA LYS A 258 26.24 5.12 -7.71
C LYS A 258 27.69 5.45 -8.08
N ASN A 259 28.64 4.61 -7.70
CA ASN A 259 30.05 4.87 -7.95
C ASN A 259 30.35 4.82 -9.47
N LEU A 260 29.75 3.85 -10.18
CA LEU A 260 29.80 3.77 -11.65
C LEU A 260 29.15 4.99 -12.32
N PHE A 261 27.99 5.44 -11.83
CA PHE A 261 27.30 6.66 -12.30
C PHE A 261 28.18 7.90 -12.14
N LEU A 262 28.76 8.13 -10.96
CA LEU A 262 29.61 9.28 -10.70
C LEU A 262 30.91 9.25 -11.51
N THR A 263 31.43 8.06 -11.79
CA THR A 263 32.59 7.88 -12.68
C THR A 263 32.24 8.23 -14.13
N LYS A 264 31.12 7.69 -14.65
CA LYS A 264 30.66 7.93 -16.02
C LYS A 264 30.36 9.41 -16.30
N TRP A 265 29.74 10.10 -15.35
CA TRP A 265 29.29 11.48 -15.53
C TRP A 265 30.26 12.54 -14.98
N ASN A 266 31.49 12.15 -14.62
CA ASN A 266 32.47 13.02 -13.95
C ASN A 266 32.81 14.31 -14.72
N GLN A 267 32.75 14.28 -16.05
CA GLN A 267 32.93 15.42 -16.95
C GLN A 267 31.96 16.59 -16.66
N TYR A 268 30.77 16.30 -16.13
CA TYR A 268 29.80 17.29 -15.68
C TYR A 268 29.98 17.58 -14.18
N THR A 269 31.16 18.09 -13.81
CA THR A 269 31.60 18.31 -12.41
C THR A 269 30.57 19.07 -11.56
N GLN A 270 30.03 20.18 -12.06
CA GLN A 270 28.99 20.97 -11.36
C GLN A 270 27.72 20.15 -11.08
N PHE A 271 27.29 19.32 -12.04
CA PHE A 271 26.14 18.45 -11.86
C PHE A 271 26.45 17.33 -10.85
N CYS A 272 27.62 16.70 -10.93
CA CYS A 272 28.02 15.65 -9.97
C CYS A 272 28.11 16.20 -8.54
N GLN A 273 28.70 17.38 -8.34
CA GLN A 273 28.74 18.05 -7.04
C GLN A 273 27.33 18.34 -6.50
N TYR A 274 26.43 18.87 -7.32
CA TYR A 274 25.02 19.04 -6.97
C TYR A 274 24.35 17.72 -6.61
N PHE A 275 24.54 16.68 -7.42
CA PHE A 275 23.87 15.39 -7.27
C PHE A 275 24.33 14.65 -6.01
N ILE A 276 25.64 14.66 -5.72
CA ILE A 276 26.22 14.16 -4.47
C ILE A 276 25.63 14.92 -3.27
N LYS A 277 25.71 16.26 -3.27
CA LYS A 277 25.25 17.09 -2.15
C LYS A 277 23.75 16.96 -1.88
N GLN A 278 22.93 16.80 -2.92
CA GLN A 278 21.47 16.88 -2.79
C GLN A 278 20.75 15.54 -2.77
N TRP A 279 21.26 14.48 -3.39
CA TRP A 279 20.47 13.27 -3.64
C TRP A 279 21.15 11.98 -3.18
N ILE A 280 22.48 11.88 -3.18
CA ILE A 280 23.17 10.64 -2.81
C ILE A 280 22.94 10.19 -1.36
N CYS A 281 22.83 11.13 -0.42
CA CYS A 281 22.59 10.82 1.00
C CYS A 281 21.10 10.62 1.34
N LYS A 282 20.20 10.52 0.34
CA LYS A 282 18.75 10.42 0.53
C LYS A 282 18.22 9.06 0.08
N SER A 283 17.20 8.56 0.77
CA SER A 283 16.49 7.34 0.43
C SER A 283 15.44 7.60 -0.66
N TRP A 284 15.71 7.17 -1.90
CA TRP A 284 14.79 7.34 -3.06
C TRP A 284 14.84 6.20 -4.09
N TYR A 285 15.59 5.13 -3.81
CA TYR A 285 15.65 3.92 -4.62
C TYR A 285 14.77 2.83 -3.98
N GLU A 286 14.29 1.88 -4.78
CA GLU A 286 13.35 0.82 -4.33
C GLU A 286 13.94 -0.03 -3.18
N GLY A 287 15.22 -0.38 -3.26
CA GLY A 287 15.94 -1.08 -2.19
C GLY A 287 16.17 -0.30 -0.91
N ALA A 288 15.73 0.96 -0.82
CA ALA A 288 15.82 1.73 0.42
C ALA A 288 14.78 1.26 1.46
N VAL A 289 13.58 0.88 1.01
CA VAL A 289 12.54 0.22 1.82
C VAL A 289 11.83 -0.81 0.95
N LEU A 290 11.98 -2.08 1.29
CA LEU A 290 11.33 -3.16 0.58
C LEU A 290 9.80 -3.03 0.66
N HIS A 291 9.13 -3.40 -0.43
CA HIS A 291 7.68 -3.42 -0.58
C HIS A 291 6.97 -2.04 -0.54
N ILE A 292 7.70 -0.93 -0.44
CA ILE A 292 7.14 0.43 -0.55
C ILE A 292 7.64 1.10 -1.84
N PRO A 293 6.75 1.42 -2.81
CA PRO A 293 7.17 1.98 -4.09
C PRO A 293 7.71 3.42 -3.92
N SER A 294 8.90 3.70 -4.42
CA SER A 294 9.51 5.05 -4.33
C SER A 294 8.80 6.12 -5.19
N ILE A 295 7.86 5.69 -6.05
CA ILE A 295 7.19 6.53 -7.04
C ILE A 295 5.72 6.76 -6.66
N ASN A 296 5.40 7.95 -6.15
CA ASN A 296 4.02 8.35 -5.87
C ASN A 296 3.27 8.84 -7.13
N ASN A 297 3.22 8.01 -8.18
CA ASN A 297 2.61 8.34 -9.46
C ASN A 297 1.13 8.70 -9.32
N SER A 298 0.39 7.98 -8.47
CA SER A 298 -1.07 8.19 -8.28
C SER A 298 -1.37 9.58 -7.70
N LEU A 299 -0.68 10.00 -6.64
CA LEU A 299 -0.89 11.32 -6.02
C LEU A 299 -0.40 12.47 -6.92
N VAL A 300 0.63 12.23 -7.75
CA VAL A 300 1.10 13.19 -8.75
C VAL A 300 0.11 13.32 -9.90
N ALA A 301 -0.46 12.22 -10.39
CA ALA A 301 -1.50 12.23 -11.42
C ALA A 301 -2.78 12.93 -10.92
N THR A 302 -3.21 12.58 -9.70
CA THR A 302 -4.28 13.27 -8.93
C THR A 302 -4.07 14.78 -8.88
N ASN A 303 -2.90 15.23 -8.43
CA ASN A 303 -2.54 16.65 -8.41
C ASN A 303 -2.53 17.29 -9.81
N GLY A 304 -2.24 16.50 -10.85
CA GLY A 304 -2.33 16.91 -12.25
C GLY A 304 -3.78 17.15 -12.69
N VAL A 305 -4.68 16.23 -12.37
CA VAL A 305 -6.14 16.32 -12.64
C VAL A 305 -6.74 17.52 -11.91
N ILE A 306 -6.56 17.59 -10.59
CA ILE A 306 -7.01 18.72 -9.74
C ILE A 306 -6.63 20.05 -10.39
N LYS A 307 -5.34 20.23 -10.71
CA LYS A 307 -4.81 21.51 -11.18
C LYS A 307 -5.14 21.85 -12.63
N ARG A 308 -5.47 20.89 -13.49
CA ARG A 308 -5.66 21.15 -14.94
C ARG A 308 -7.09 21.04 -15.42
N GLN A 309 -7.91 20.24 -14.75
CA GLN A 309 -9.27 19.92 -15.18
C GLN A 309 -10.32 20.46 -14.20
N MET A 310 -9.98 20.54 -12.91
CA MET A 310 -10.97 20.72 -11.85
C MET A 310 -10.93 22.10 -11.19
N THR A 311 -9.73 22.65 -10.97
CA THR A 311 -9.55 24.01 -10.42
C THR A 311 -8.96 25.00 -11.43
N LEU A 312 -8.55 24.54 -12.62
CA LEU A 312 -7.83 25.33 -13.63
C LEU A 312 -6.59 26.09 -13.12
N ARG A 313 -6.05 25.69 -11.94
CA ARG A 313 -5.01 26.37 -11.14
C ARG A 313 -5.46 27.65 -10.43
N GLU A 314 -6.74 27.96 -10.43
CA GLU A 314 -7.30 29.08 -9.68
C GLU A 314 -7.36 28.77 -8.18
N HIS A 315 -7.29 29.82 -7.38
CA HIS A 315 -7.44 29.75 -5.93
C HIS A 315 -8.93 29.80 -5.58
N ILE A 316 -9.56 28.62 -5.46
CA ILE A 316 -10.96 28.51 -5.07
C ILE A 316 -11.14 28.41 -3.54
N PRO A 317 -12.22 28.96 -2.97
CA PRO A 317 -12.62 28.76 -1.57
C PRO A 317 -12.67 27.27 -1.16
N LEU A 318 -12.29 26.98 0.08
CA LEU A 318 -12.14 25.60 0.58
C LEU A 318 -13.43 24.77 0.49
N ASN A 319 -14.60 25.38 0.71
CA ASN A 319 -15.90 24.73 0.55
C ASN A 319 -16.19 24.35 -0.92
N GLN A 320 -15.81 25.20 -1.88
CA GLN A 320 -15.92 24.90 -3.31
C GLN A 320 -14.94 23.80 -3.71
N PHE A 321 -13.71 23.84 -3.19
CA PHE A 321 -12.71 22.78 -3.39
C PHE A 321 -13.22 21.41 -2.92
N PHE A 322 -13.85 21.33 -1.74
CA PHE A 322 -14.45 20.08 -1.28
C PHE A 322 -15.61 19.61 -2.17
N SER A 323 -16.45 20.51 -2.69
CA SER A 323 -17.48 20.15 -3.67
C SER A 323 -16.86 19.52 -4.92
N VAL A 324 -15.81 20.13 -5.47
CA VAL A 324 -15.10 19.65 -6.67
C VAL A 324 -14.42 18.29 -6.44
N ILE A 325 -13.78 18.11 -5.28
CA ILE A 325 -13.20 16.81 -4.87
C ILE A 325 -14.29 15.73 -4.83
N CYS A 326 -15.38 15.99 -4.12
CA CYS A 326 -16.41 14.98 -3.88
C CYS A 326 -17.29 14.67 -5.09
N LYS A 327 -17.65 15.69 -5.90
CA LYS A 327 -18.56 15.52 -7.04
C LYS A 327 -17.85 15.13 -8.33
N ASP A 328 -16.68 15.69 -8.60
CA ASP A 328 -16.05 15.60 -9.92
C ASP A 328 -14.85 14.63 -9.91
N ILE A 329 -14.02 14.66 -8.87
CA ILE A 329 -12.81 13.82 -8.82
C ILE A 329 -13.12 12.40 -8.37
N LEU A 330 -13.82 12.23 -7.24
CA LEU A 330 -14.13 10.90 -6.69
C LEU A 330 -15.11 10.12 -7.58
N SER A 331 -16.08 10.80 -8.21
CA SER A 331 -17.00 10.15 -9.15
C SER A 331 -16.26 9.54 -10.35
N ILE A 332 -15.29 10.26 -10.92
CA ILE A 332 -14.46 9.77 -12.04
C ILE A 332 -13.54 8.62 -11.60
N TRP A 333 -13.05 8.60 -10.36
CA TRP A 333 -12.18 7.52 -9.87
C TRP A 333 -12.90 6.21 -9.61
N SER A 334 -14.20 6.27 -9.28
CA SER A 334 -15.06 5.09 -9.14
C SER A 334 -15.37 4.37 -10.46
N LEU A 335 -14.92 4.92 -11.61
CA LEU A 335 -15.14 4.35 -12.94
C LEU A 335 -14.10 3.29 -13.32
N ASP A 336 -14.54 2.19 -13.95
CA ASP A 336 -13.67 1.28 -14.70
C ASP A 336 -12.86 2.08 -15.74
N ARG A 337 -11.60 1.69 -15.97
CA ARG A 337 -10.75 2.16 -17.07
C ARG A 337 -11.49 2.26 -18.41
N LYS A 338 -12.43 1.35 -18.73
CA LYS A 338 -13.30 1.45 -19.93
C LYS A 338 -14.27 2.63 -19.87
N GLN A 339 -14.96 2.82 -18.74
CA GLN A 339 -15.90 3.92 -18.50
C GLN A 339 -15.17 5.28 -18.48
N TYR A 340 -13.99 5.35 -17.85
CA TYR A 340 -13.13 6.53 -17.88
C TYR A 340 -12.74 6.95 -19.31
N LEU A 341 -12.43 5.98 -20.19
CA LEU A 341 -12.09 6.27 -21.59
C LEU A 341 -13.30 6.83 -22.38
N GLN A 342 -14.51 6.36 -22.11
CA GLN A 342 -15.74 6.94 -22.67
C GLN A 342 -15.97 8.37 -22.14
N TYR A 343 -15.89 8.56 -20.82
CA TYR A 343 -16.04 9.88 -20.19
C TYR A 343 -15.04 10.91 -20.74
N SER A 344 -13.76 10.54 -20.83
CA SER A 344 -12.67 11.39 -21.38
C SER A 344 -12.79 11.68 -22.89
N SER A 345 -13.60 10.90 -23.60
CA SER A 345 -13.91 11.13 -25.02
C SER A 345 -15.04 12.16 -25.17
N ASN A 346 -16.07 12.04 -24.35
CA ASN A 346 -17.23 12.95 -24.37
C ASN A 346 -16.87 14.36 -23.86
N SER A 347 -16.11 14.46 -22.76
CA SER A 347 -15.74 15.77 -22.18
C SER A 347 -14.81 16.64 -23.06
N LYS A 348 -14.22 16.07 -24.12
CA LYS A 348 -13.43 16.80 -25.12
C LYS A 348 -14.25 17.33 -26.30
N LEU A 349 -15.50 16.89 -26.43
CA LEU A 349 -16.43 17.40 -27.45
C LEU A 349 -17.11 18.68 -26.97
N GLU A 350 -17.39 18.79 -25.67
CA GLU A 350 -18.07 19.95 -25.07
C GLU A 350 -17.17 21.20 -24.96
N THR A 351 -15.84 21.06 -24.86
CA THR A 351 -14.90 22.19 -24.77
C THR A 351 -14.46 22.73 -26.15
N LYS A 352 -15.36 22.71 -27.15
CA LYS A 352 -15.01 23.02 -28.54
C LYS A 352 -15.94 24.00 -29.27
N GLU A 353 -16.86 24.63 -28.53
CA GLU A 353 -17.63 25.80 -28.94
C GLU A 353 -17.00 27.09 -28.38
#